data_AF-A0A7C3PAW0-F1
#
_entry.id   AF-A0A7C3PAW0-F1
#
_cell.length_a   1.000
_cell.length_b   1.000
_cell.length_c   1.000
_cell.angle_alpha   90.00
_cell.angle_beta   90.00
_cell.angle_gamma   90.00
#
_symmetry.space_group_name_H-M   'P 1'
#
loop_
_entity.id
_entity.type
_entity.pdbx_description
1 polymer ?
#
loop_
_entity_poly.entity_id
_entity_poly.type
_entity_poly.pdbx_seq_one_letter_code
_entity_poly.pdbx_strand_id
1 'polypeptide(L)'
;MEPKKPECTKCGVKNKICLSPEGQGPAFCPTLHRKESIARANEEYTKPDILKFAHEASVQEAECYINRGVKPYVLHPSKPRVQETCEFAHKMGYRRLGVAFCAGLHICAHAEKRIWKVAHLFFSHSLMPAGRQGRLGEI
;
A
#
# COMPACT_ATOMS: atom_id res chain seq x y z
N MET A 1 -4.52 1.10 33.62
CA MET A 1 -4.05 2.15 32.70
C MET A 1 -4.68 1.88 31.35
N GLU A 2 -5.60 2.73 30.89
CA GLU A 2 -6.28 2.54 29.60
C GLU A 2 -5.25 2.63 28.45
N PRO A 3 -5.27 1.73 27.45
CA PRO A 3 -4.30 1.77 26.37
C PRO A 3 -4.50 3.04 25.55
N LYS A 4 -3.51 3.94 25.60
CA LYS A 4 -3.53 5.19 24.80
C LYS A 4 -3.75 4.87 23.32
N LYS A 5 -4.54 5.70 22.65
CA LYS A 5 -4.81 5.57 21.21
C LYS A 5 -3.48 5.64 20.44
N PRO A 6 -3.27 4.78 19.42
CA PRO A 6 -2.02 4.79 18.67
C PRO A 6 -1.97 6.01 17.75
N GLU A 7 -0.92 6.82 17.90
CA GLU A 7 -0.74 8.08 17.16
C GLU A 7 0.61 8.10 16.44
N CYS A 8 0.87 7.10 15.58
CA CYS A 8 2.17 6.92 14.92
C CYS A 8 2.66 8.15 14.15
N THR A 9 1.74 8.98 13.65
CA THR A 9 2.03 10.24 12.93
C THR A 9 2.66 11.33 13.80
N LYS A 10 2.53 11.21 15.13
CA LYS A 10 3.14 12.14 16.10
C LYS A 10 4.46 11.60 16.66
N CYS A 11 4.98 10.49 16.13
CA CYS A 11 6.19 9.87 16.63
C CYS A 11 7.44 10.67 16.23
N GLY A 12 7.97 11.46 17.16
CA GLY A 12 9.22 12.23 16.98
C GLY A 12 10.50 11.50 17.35
N VAL A 13 10.44 10.19 17.68
CA VAL A 13 11.62 9.42 18.10
C VAL A 13 12.56 9.22 16.92
N LYS A 14 13.85 9.52 17.11
CA LYS A 14 14.90 9.35 16.09
C LYS A 14 15.25 7.87 15.88
N ASN A 15 15.62 7.16 16.94
CA ASN A 15 15.87 5.72 16.90
C ASN A 15 14.58 4.95 17.25
N LYS A 16 13.81 4.55 16.23
CA LYS A 16 12.48 3.97 16.41
C LYS A 16 12.54 2.46 16.62
N ILE A 17 11.84 1.96 17.63
CA ILE A 17 11.72 0.51 17.92
C ILE A 17 11.12 -0.29 16.74
N CYS A 18 10.34 0.35 15.86
CA CYS A 18 9.78 -0.30 14.67
C CYS A 18 10.78 -0.44 13.50
N LEU A 19 11.99 0.11 13.62
CA LEU A 19 13.05 0.05 12.60
C LEU A 19 14.30 -0.67 13.11
N SER A 20 14.62 -0.54 14.40
CA SER A 20 15.76 -1.20 15.05
C SER A 20 15.28 -1.91 16.33
N PRO A 21 15.76 -3.15 16.59
CA PRO A 21 15.46 -3.87 17.82
C PRO A 21 15.84 -3.12 19.10
N GLU A 22 16.88 -2.27 19.04
CA GLU A 22 17.38 -1.44 20.14
C GLU A 22 16.71 -0.05 20.19
N GLY A 23 15.72 0.20 19.34
CA GLY A 23 15.04 1.48 19.25
C GLY A 23 14.11 1.76 20.43
N GLN A 24 13.59 2.99 20.46
CA GLN A 24 12.66 3.46 21.50
C GLN A 24 11.29 3.81 20.89
N GLY A 25 10.29 3.96 21.76
CA GLY A 25 8.94 4.34 21.36
C GLY A 25 8.26 5.21 22.43
N PRO A 26 7.38 6.14 22.02
CA PRO A 26 6.59 6.94 22.95
C PRO A 26 5.52 6.10 23.66
N ALA A 27 4.88 6.65 24.70
CA ALA A 27 3.83 5.98 25.48
C ALA A 27 2.58 5.56 24.68
N PHE A 28 2.41 6.06 23.45
CA PHE A 28 1.33 5.67 22.52
C PHE A 28 1.82 4.72 21.41
N CYS A 29 3.05 4.21 21.49
CA CYS A 29 3.64 3.35 20.47
C CYS A 29 2.89 2.01 20.38
N PRO A 30 2.26 1.68 19.23
CA PRO A 30 1.58 0.40 19.09
C PRO A 30 2.57 -0.77 19.13
N THR A 31 3.80 -0.60 18.64
CA THR A 31 4.84 -1.66 18.67
C THR A 31 5.16 -2.12 20.09
N LEU A 32 5.21 -1.20 21.06
CA LEU A 32 5.50 -1.54 22.46
C LEU A 32 4.26 -2.02 23.21
N HIS A 33 3.12 -1.38 22.98
CA HIS A 33 1.94 -1.52 23.85
C HIS A 33 0.80 -2.37 23.26
N ARG A 34 0.88 -2.79 21.98
CA ARG A 34 -0.15 -3.60 21.31
C ARG A 34 0.41 -4.90 20.72
N LYS A 35 1.26 -5.58 21.50
CA LYS A 35 1.92 -6.84 21.09
C LYS A 35 0.92 -7.92 20.65
N GLU A 36 -0.21 -8.05 21.34
CA GLU A 36 -1.25 -9.01 20.99
C GLU A 36 -1.86 -8.73 19.61
N SER A 37 -2.19 -7.47 19.31
CA SER A 37 -2.72 -7.09 18.01
C SER A 37 -1.72 -7.37 16.88
N ILE A 38 -0.43 -7.17 17.14
CA ILE A 38 0.64 -7.47 16.19
C ILE A 38 0.77 -8.98 15.98
N ALA A 39 0.74 -9.77 17.06
CA ALA A 39 0.80 -11.23 16.97
C ALA A 39 -0.38 -11.78 16.15
N ARG A 40 -1.60 -11.30 16.40
CA ARG A 40 -2.79 -11.67 15.63
C ARG A 40 -2.67 -11.27 14.15
N ALA A 41 -2.18 -10.06 13.87
CA ALA A 41 -1.96 -9.62 12.49
C ALA A 41 -0.92 -10.49 11.77
N ASN A 42 0.15 -10.90 12.46
CA ASN A 42 1.17 -11.80 11.91
C ASN A 42 0.61 -13.21 11.67
N GLU A 43 -0.27 -13.70 12.54
CA GLU A 43 -0.92 -14.99 12.35
C GLU A 43 -1.84 -14.99 11.11
N GLU A 44 -2.54 -13.88 10.83
CA GLU A 44 -3.33 -13.74 9.60
C GLU A 44 -2.49 -13.92 8.33
N TYR A 45 -1.22 -13.49 8.34
CA TYR A 45 -0.31 -13.72 7.21
C TYR A 45 0.01 -15.18 6.94
N THR A 46 -0.32 -16.12 7.84
CA THR A 46 -0.13 -17.56 7.59
C THR A 46 -1.22 -18.15 6.69
N LYS A 47 -2.33 -17.44 6.48
CA LYS A 47 -3.44 -17.90 5.63
C LYS A 47 -2.98 -18.00 4.16
N PRO A 48 -3.24 -19.12 3.45
CA PRO A 48 -2.77 -19.32 2.09
C PRO A 48 -3.15 -18.21 1.11
N ASP A 49 -4.38 -17.68 1.20
CA ASP A 49 -4.84 -16.62 0.29
C ASP A 49 -4.10 -15.29 0.53
N ILE A 50 -3.77 -14.99 1.79
CA ILE A 50 -3.02 -13.79 2.17
C ILE A 50 -1.54 -13.95 1.77
N LEU A 51 -0.98 -15.14 1.94
CA LEU A 51 0.37 -15.46 1.44
C LEU A 51 0.45 -15.28 -0.08
N LYS A 52 -0.53 -15.81 -0.82
CA LYS A 52 -0.59 -15.66 -2.27
C LYS A 52 -0.69 -14.18 -2.65
N PHE A 53 -1.57 -13.42 -1.99
CA PHE A 53 -1.65 -11.98 -2.20
C PHE A 53 -0.30 -11.28 -1.98
N ALA A 54 0.39 -11.58 -0.87
CA ALA A 54 1.68 -10.99 -0.54
C ALA A 54 2.77 -11.38 -1.57
N HIS A 55 2.74 -12.62 -2.06
CA HIS A 55 3.62 -13.10 -3.11
C HIS A 55 3.40 -12.31 -4.42
N GLU A 56 2.16 -12.24 -4.91
CA GLU A 56 1.83 -11.52 -6.15
C GLU A 56 2.14 -10.02 -6.05
N ALA A 57 1.92 -9.41 -4.88
CA ALA A 57 2.30 -8.02 -4.63
C ALA A 57 3.82 -7.81 -4.73
N SER A 58 4.60 -8.77 -4.24
CA SER A 58 6.07 -8.74 -4.33
C SER A 58 6.56 -8.93 -5.77
N VAL A 59 5.91 -9.80 -6.54
CA VAL A 59 6.19 -9.98 -7.99
C VAL A 59 5.89 -8.69 -8.76
N GLN A 60 4.74 -8.06 -8.51
CA GLN A 60 4.38 -6.78 -9.13
C GLN A 60 5.41 -5.68 -8.82
N GLU A 61 5.84 -5.55 -7.56
CA GLU A 61 6.87 -4.58 -7.18
C GLU A 61 8.19 -4.88 -7.90
N ALA A 62 8.53 -6.16 -8.04
CA ALA A 62 9.71 -6.54 -8.79
C ALA A 62 9.60 -6.11 -10.28
N GLU A 63 8.49 -6.36 -10.95
CA GLU A 63 8.30 -5.95 -12.34
C GLU A 63 8.52 -4.44 -12.58
N CYS A 64 8.33 -3.59 -11.56
CA CYS A 64 8.52 -2.15 -11.69
C CYS A 64 9.99 -1.71 -11.78
N TYR A 65 10.92 -2.46 -11.17
CA TYR A 65 12.33 -2.07 -11.12
C TYR A 65 13.06 -2.39 -12.42
N ILE A 66 13.53 -1.35 -13.12
CA ILE A 66 14.29 -1.43 -14.36
C ILE A 66 15.80 -1.34 -14.10
N ASN A 67 16.62 -1.62 -15.13
CA ASN A 67 18.08 -1.48 -15.09
C ASN A 67 18.79 -2.26 -13.96
N ARG A 68 18.18 -3.37 -13.50
CA ARG A 68 18.73 -4.22 -12.43
C ARG A 68 20.12 -4.78 -12.70
N GLY A 69 20.51 -4.88 -13.98
CA GLY A 69 21.83 -5.35 -14.41
C GLY A 69 22.91 -4.27 -14.49
N VAL A 70 22.54 -2.98 -14.36
CA VAL A 70 23.49 -1.86 -14.47
C VAL A 70 24.25 -1.68 -13.16
N LYS A 71 25.57 -1.50 -13.27
CA LYS A 71 26.45 -1.24 -12.11
C LYS A 71 27.00 0.20 -12.17
N PRO A 72 27.01 0.94 -11.05
CA PRO A 72 26.48 0.56 -9.72
C PRO A 72 24.95 0.44 -9.74
N TYR A 73 24.41 -0.54 -9.00
CA TYR A 73 22.96 -0.74 -8.93
C TYR A 73 22.35 0.41 -8.14
N VAL A 74 21.40 1.09 -8.78
CA VAL A 74 20.55 2.11 -8.16
C VAL A 74 19.11 1.65 -8.33
N LEU A 75 18.34 1.73 -7.25
CA LEU A 75 16.93 1.36 -7.27
C LEU A 75 16.18 2.31 -8.20
N HIS A 76 15.76 1.80 -9.36
CA HIS A 76 15.17 2.60 -10.43
C HIS A 76 13.75 2.09 -10.74
N PRO A 77 12.73 2.58 -10.00
CA PRO A 77 11.34 2.26 -10.30
C PRO A 77 10.91 2.98 -11.59
N SER A 78 10.28 2.25 -12.50
CA SER A 78 9.76 2.81 -13.76
C SER A 78 8.43 3.54 -13.59
N LYS A 79 7.70 3.29 -12.50
CA LYS A 79 6.35 3.82 -12.25
C LYS A 79 6.18 4.30 -10.80
N PRO A 80 5.24 5.21 -10.52
CA PRO A 80 4.86 5.58 -9.15
C PRO A 80 4.08 4.46 -8.45
N ARG A 81 4.26 4.32 -7.12
CA ARG A 81 3.58 3.30 -6.30
C ARG A 81 2.05 3.31 -6.39
N VAL A 82 1.43 4.48 -6.56
CA VAL A 82 -0.03 4.58 -6.73
C VAL A 82 -0.48 3.93 -8.04
N GLN A 83 0.26 4.17 -9.13
CA GLN A 83 -0.03 3.55 -10.42
C GLN A 83 0.13 2.03 -10.35
N GLU A 84 1.22 1.55 -9.74
CA GLU A 84 1.44 0.11 -9.53
C GLU A 84 0.30 -0.53 -8.71
N THR A 85 -0.18 0.16 -7.68
CA THR A 85 -1.30 -0.34 -6.85
C THR A 85 -2.59 -0.46 -7.66
N CYS A 86 -2.85 0.50 -8.55
CA CYS A 86 -4.00 0.44 -9.47
C CYS A 86 -3.86 -0.70 -10.50
N GLU A 87 -2.67 -0.90 -11.07
CA GLU A 87 -2.39 -2.01 -11.99
C GLU A 87 -2.55 -3.37 -11.31
N PHE A 88 -1.99 -3.52 -10.10
CA PHE A 88 -2.14 -4.72 -9.28
C PHE A 88 -3.61 -5.02 -8.95
N ALA A 89 -4.36 -3.99 -8.55
CA ALA A 89 -5.79 -4.12 -8.27
C ALA A 89 -6.57 -4.61 -9.48
N HIS A 90 -6.24 -4.09 -10.66
CA HIS A 90 -6.85 -4.52 -11.92
C HIS A 90 -6.50 -5.98 -12.25
N LYS A 91 -5.22 -6.36 -12.17
CA LYS A 91 -4.74 -7.75 -12.40
C LYS A 91 -5.44 -8.76 -11.47
N MET A 92 -5.67 -8.38 -10.22
CA MET A 92 -6.33 -9.22 -9.21
C MET A 92 -7.87 -9.12 -9.21
N GLY A 93 -8.47 -8.28 -10.06
CA GLY A 93 -9.92 -8.11 -10.16
C GLY A 93 -10.59 -7.34 -9.00
N TYR A 94 -9.83 -6.59 -8.21
CA TYR A 94 -10.36 -5.81 -7.08
C TYR A 94 -11.08 -4.55 -7.55
N ARG A 95 -12.30 -4.34 -7.03
CA ARG A 95 -13.13 -3.15 -7.35
C ARG A 95 -13.07 -2.06 -6.28
N ARG A 96 -12.57 -2.38 -5.09
CA ARG A 96 -12.48 -1.45 -3.95
C ARG A 96 -11.09 -1.57 -3.35
N LEU A 97 -10.42 -0.44 -3.19
CA LEU A 97 -9.08 -0.37 -2.63
C LEU A 97 -9.11 0.43 -1.34
N GLY A 98 -8.70 -0.21 -0.24
CA GLY A 98 -8.34 0.47 1.00
C GLY A 98 -6.84 0.74 0.98
N VAL A 99 -6.43 1.96 1.35
CA VAL A 99 -5.02 2.30 1.49
C VAL A 99 -4.72 2.61 2.93
N ALA A 100 -3.81 1.82 3.49
CA ALA A 100 -3.13 2.10 4.75
C ALA A 100 -1.72 2.61 4.43
N PHE A 101 -1.26 3.62 5.16
CA PHE A 101 0.08 4.18 5.00
C PHE A 101 0.85 4.07 6.31
N CYS A 102 2.16 3.84 6.18
CA CYS A 102 3.10 3.82 7.30
C CYS A 102 4.16 4.93 7.15
N ALA A 103 5.36 4.70 7.69
CA ALA A 103 6.48 5.64 7.77
C ALA A 103 6.83 6.36 6.45
N GLY A 104 6.71 5.69 5.30
CA GLY A 104 7.05 6.26 3.99
C GLY A 104 6.16 7.43 3.55
N LEU A 105 4.95 7.52 4.10
CA LEU A 105 4.05 8.65 3.89
C LEU A 105 3.95 9.54 5.14
N HIS A 106 4.78 9.34 6.18
CA HIS A 106 4.69 10.13 7.41
C HIS A 106 4.88 11.63 7.16
N ILE A 107 5.71 11.98 6.17
CA ILE A 107 5.93 13.37 5.72
C ILE A 107 4.74 13.86 4.88
N CYS A 108 4.21 13.04 3.96
CA CYS A 108 3.13 13.43 3.04
C CYS A 108 1.72 13.29 3.63
N ALA A 109 1.50 12.48 4.67
CA ALA A 109 0.22 12.34 5.37
C ALA A 109 -0.12 13.59 6.19
N HIS A 110 0.87 14.46 6.45
CA HIS A 110 0.64 15.82 6.92
C HIS A 110 0.05 16.72 5.81
N ALA A 111 0.25 16.37 4.54
CA ALA A 111 -0.19 17.10 3.34
C ALA A 111 -1.30 16.35 2.57
N GLU A 112 -2.54 16.52 3.05
CA GLU A 112 -3.86 16.49 2.38
C GLU A 112 -4.30 15.44 1.32
N LYS A 113 -5.50 14.89 1.62
CA LYS A 113 -6.73 14.56 0.86
C LYS A 113 -6.85 14.69 -0.69
N ARG A 114 -5.89 15.19 -1.46
CA ARG A 114 -6.07 15.56 -2.89
C ARG A 114 -5.71 14.48 -3.92
N ILE A 115 -4.85 13.51 -3.56
CA ILE A 115 -4.39 12.45 -4.49
C ILE A 115 -5.54 11.58 -5.02
N TRP A 116 -6.60 11.41 -4.22
CA TRP A 116 -7.68 10.45 -4.49
C TRP A 116 -8.71 10.90 -5.53
N LYS A 117 -8.82 12.19 -5.83
CA LYS A 117 -9.70 12.65 -6.93
C LYS A 117 -9.18 12.21 -8.29
N VAL A 118 -7.86 12.11 -8.46
CA VAL A 118 -7.23 11.76 -9.75
C VAL A 118 -7.36 10.27 -10.05
N ALA A 119 -7.20 9.40 -9.05
CA ALA A 119 -7.37 7.96 -9.22
C ALA A 119 -8.83 7.56 -9.57
N HIS A 120 -9.82 8.22 -8.96
CA HIS A 120 -11.23 8.00 -9.28
C HIS A 120 -11.60 8.49 -10.69
N LEU A 121 -10.99 9.60 -11.16
CA LEU A 121 -11.18 10.14 -12.51
C LEU A 121 -10.55 9.26 -13.59
N PHE A 122 -9.40 8.63 -13.29
CA PHE A 122 -8.76 7.64 -14.15
C PHE A 122 -9.59 6.37 -14.27
N PHE A 123 -10.21 5.92 -13.17
CA PHE A 123 -11.09 4.74 -13.17
C PHE A 123 -12.39 4.98 -13.94
N SER A 124 -12.96 6.19 -13.87
CA SER A 124 -14.19 6.51 -14.63
C SER A 124 -13.93 6.68 -16.14
N HIS A 125 -12.79 7.22 -16.55
CA HIS A 125 -12.46 7.39 -17.97
C HIS A 125 -11.98 6.10 -18.65
N SER A 126 -11.27 5.22 -17.95
CA SER A 126 -10.78 3.96 -18.55
C SER A 126 -11.87 2.87 -18.68
N LEU A 127 -13.02 3.03 -18.01
CA LEU A 127 -14.17 2.11 -18.09
C LEU A 127 -15.21 2.48 -19.18
N MET A 128 -14.98 3.52 -19.98
CA MET A 128 -15.74 3.80 -21.22
C MET A 128 -14.73 4.17 -22.31
N PRO A 129 -14.28 3.23 -23.17
CA PRO A 129 -15.12 2.66 -24.21
C PRO A 129 -14.78 1.20 -24.55
N ALA A 130 -15.46 0.22 -23.96
CA ALA A 130 -15.45 -1.16 -24.46
C ALA A 130 -16.74 -1.86 -24.04
N GLY A 131 -17.86 -1.54 -24.70
CA GLY A 131 -19.11 -2.28 -24.46
C GLY A 131 -20.40 -1.52 -24.75
N ARG A 132 -20.58 -1.02 -25.97
CA ARG A 132 -21.93 -0.84 -26.53
C ARG A 132 -21.97 -0.74 -28.07
N GLN A 133 -21.40 -1.72 -28.77
CA GLN A 133 -21.82 -2.03 -30.15
C GLN A 133 -22.45 -3.43 -30.12
N GLY A 134 -23.77 -3.44 -30.01
CA GLY A 134 -24.57 -4.65 -29.89
C GLY A 134 -26.04 -4.26 -30.00
N ARG A 135 -26.46 -3.85 -31.19
CA ARG A 135 -27.86 -3.85 -31.59
C ARG A 135 -27.94 -4.26 -33.06
N LEU A 136 -28.18 -5.56 -33.24
CA LEU A 136 -28.81 -6.14 -34.42
C LEU A 136 -30.25 -5.63 -34.51
N GLY A 137 -30.76 -5.47 -35.73
CA GLY A 137 -32.20 -5.49 -36.02
C GLY A 137 -32.83 -4.14 -36.35
N GLU A 138 -32.86 -3.85 -37.66
CA GLU A 138 -34.05 -3.55 -38.48
C GLU A 138 -35.13 -2.54 -38.01
N ILE A 139 -35.53 -1.73 -39.02
CA ILE A 139 -36.62 -0.75 -39.17
C ILE A 139 -36.38 0.64 -38.58
#